data_AF-K1SAB6-F1
#
_entry.id   AF-K1SAB6-F1
#
_cell.length_a   1.000
_cell.length_b   1.000
_cell.length_c   1.000
_cell.angle_alpha   90.00
_cell.angle_beta   90.00
_cell.angle_gamma   90.00
#
_symmetry.space_group_name_H-M   'P 1'
#
loop_
_entity.id
_entity.type
_entity.pdbx_description
1 polymer ?
#
loop_
_entity_poly.entity_id
_entity_poly.type
_entity_poly.pdbx_seq_one_letter_code
_entity_poly.pdbx_strand_id
1 'polypeptide(L)'
;ETPDWEFIAARLLNFRLTKKLTEQAEAAGIFSFYDKLRYLTDEGLYGNYILASYTPQEIETAAGFMCPERDKLFNYSGLDLLAKRYLIRTRSHEPIESVQEMYLGIALHLAMPEKQNRLQWVKKF
;
A
#
# COMPACT_ATOMS: atom_id res chain seq x y z
N GLU A 1 -11.42 21.74 19.09
CA GLU A 1 -10.70 22.15 17.86
C GLU A 1 -9.63 21.11 17.59
N THR A 2 -9.58 20.54 16.39
CA THR A 2 -8.48 19.66 15.99
C THR A 2 -7.32 20.57 15.64
N PRO A 3 -6.21 20.56 16.39
CA PRO A 3 -5.17 21.54 16.16
C PRO A 3 -4.37 21.15 14.91
N ASP A 4 -4.23 22.08 13.97
CA ASP A 4 -3.63 21.86 12.64
C ASP A 4 -2.21 21.26 12.68
N TRP A 5 -1.52 21.35 13.83
CA TRP A 5 -0.20 20.74 14.02
C TRP A 5 -0.22 19.22 13.82
N GLU A 6 -1.31 18.52 14.14
CA GLU A 6 -1.38 17.07 13.93
C GLU A 6 -1.33 16.72 12.44
N PHE A 7 -1.97 17.51 11.59
CA PHE A 7 -1.95 17.30 10.13
C PHE A 7 -0.61 17.69 9.53
N ILE A 8 0.02 18.76 10.04
CA ILE A 8 1.39 19.14 9.61
C ILE A 8 2.39 18.04 9.98
N ALA A 9 2.31 17.54 11.22
CA ALA A 9 3.15 16.43 11.68
C ALA A 9 2.91 15.15 10.86
N ALA A 10 1.65 14.84 10.53
CA ALA A 10 1.31 13.73 9.64
C ALA A 10 1.95 13.87 8.26
N ARG A 11 1.92 15.07 7.66
CA ARG A 11 2.55 15.33 6.35
C ARG A 11 4.07 15.10 6.39
N LEU A 12 4.74 15.52 7.46
CA LEU A 12 6.17 15.28 7.64
C LEU A 12 6.48 13.80 7.83
N LEU A 13 5.66 13.09 8.62
CA LEU A 13 5.77 11.65 8.80
C LEU A 13 5.57 10.91 7.47
N ASN A 14 4.54 11.27 6.70
CA ASN A 14 4.26 10.67 5.40
C ASN A 14 5.42 10.90 4.43
N PHE A 15 5.94 12.12 4.35
CA PHE A 15 7.09 12.44 3.50
C PHE A 15 8.31 11.56 3.84
N ARG A 16 8.63 11.39 5.12
CA ARG A 16 9.73 10.51 5.56
C ARG A 16 9.48 9.05 5.20
N LEU A 17 8.25 8.57 5.40
CA LEU A 17 7.85 7.21 5.04
C LEU A 17 7.99 6.99 3.53
N THR A 18 7.40 7.86 2.70
CA THR A 18 7.48 7.77 1.24
C THR A 18 8.91 7.77 0.76
N LYS A 19 9.76 8.69 1.26
CA LYS A 19 11.18 8.74 0.87
C LYS A 19 11.89 7.41 1.14
N LYS A 20 11.68 6.84 2.33
CA LYS A 20 12.26 5.54 2.71
C LYS A 20 11.77 4.41 1.81
N LEU A 21 10.47 4.37 1.52
CA LEU A 21 9.88 3.36 0.64
C LEU A 21 10.41 3.46 -0.79
N THR A 22 10.62 4.67 -1.30
CA THR A 22 11.24 4.90 -2.62
C THR A 22 12.68 4.40 -2.66
N GLU A 23 13.51 4.77 -1.66
CA GLU A 23 14.90 4.30 -1.57
C GLU A 23 14.99 2.77 -1.49
N GLN A 24 14.11 2.14 -0.71
CA GLN A 24 14.03 0.68 -0.62
C GLN A 24 13.56 0.03 -1.93
N ALA A 25 12.56 0.63 -2.60
CA ALA A 25 12.06 0.13 -3.87
C ALA A 25 13.14 0.19 -4.95
N GLU A 26 13.86 1.30 -5.06
CA GLU A 26 14.99 1.46 -6.00
C GLU A 26 16.09 0.43 -5.72
N ALA A 27 16.49 0.26 -4.45
CA ALA A 27 17.50 -0.70 -4.06
C ALA A 27 17.11 -2.17 -4.35
N ALA A 28 15.81 -2.47 -4.30
CA ALA A 28 15.26 -3.80 -4.58
C ALA A 28 14.86 -4.00 -6.06
N GLY A 29 15.02 -2.98 -6.92
CA GLY A 29 14.61 -3.05 -8.33
C GLY A 29 13.09 -3.12 -8.53
N ILE A 30 12.31 -2.53 -7.62
CA ILE A 30 10.85 -2.51 -7.64
C ILE A 30 10.38 -1.20 -8.29
N PHE A 31 9.74 -1.29 -9.46
CA PHE A 31 9.32 -0.11 -10.23
C PHE A 31 7.80 -0.01 -10.43
N SER A 32 7.08 -1.07 -10.12
CA SER A 32 5.62 -1.11 -10.19
C SER A 32 5.00 -1.78 -8.97
N PHE A 33 3.69 -1.60 -8.80
CA PHE A 33 2.94 -2.30 -7.76
C PHE A 33 2.94 -3.82 -7.99
N TYR A 34 2.98 -4.28 -9.25
CA TYR A 34 3.15 -5.69 -9.56
C TYR A 34 4.50 -6.23 -9.08
N ASP A 35 5.59 -5.51 -9.33
CA ASP A 35 6.93 -5.87 -8.85
C ASP A 35 6.96 -5.92 -7.32
N LYS A 36 6.28 -4.97 -6.67
CA LYS A 36 6.14 -4.94 -5.21
C LYS A 36 5.44 -6.20 -4.71
N LEU A 37 4.29 -6.57 -5.28
CA LEU A 37 3.57 -7.79 -4.89
C LEU A 37 4.40 -9.06 -5.13
N ARG A 38 5.15 -9.12 -6.23
CA ARG A 38 6.08 -10.22 -6.52
C ARG A 38 7.16 -10.30 -5.45
N TYR A 39 7.86 -9.20 -5.19
CA TYR A 39 8.89 -9.10 -4.16
C TYR A 39 8.37 -9.54 -2.78
N LEU A 40 7.22 -9.02 -2.35
CA LEU A 40 6.62 -9.38 -1.07
C LEU A 40 6.24 -10.87 -0.99
N THR A 41 5.78 -11.45 -2.09
CA THR A 41 5.47 -12.89 -2.18
C THR A 41 6.73 -13.74 -2.10
N ASP A 42 7.77 -13.36 -2.82
CA ASP A 42 9.05 -14.09 -2.87
C ASP A 42 9.77 -14.05 -1.51
N GLU A 43 9.67 -12.93 -0.77
CA GLU A 43 10.18 -12.80 0.60
C GLU A 43 9.32 -13.51 1.67
N GLY A 44 8.16 -14.06 1.28
CA GLY A 44 7.19 -14.69 2.17
C GLY A 44 6.47 -13.72 3.10
N LEU A 45 6.47 -12.43 2.77
CA LEU A 45 5.76 -11.38 3.51
C LEU A 45 4.29 -11.27 3.07
N TYR A 46 3.96 -11.82 1.92
CA TYR A 46 2.62 -11.84 1.35
C TYR A 46 2.31 -13.20 0.76
N GLY A 47 1.04 -13.60 0.79
CA GLY A 47 0.62 -14.85 0.16
C GLY A 47 0.54 -14.73 -1.36
N ASN A 48 0.72 -15.84 -2.06
CA ASN A 48 0.67 -15.89 -3.53
C ASN A 48 -0.74 -15.69 -4.14
N TYR A 49 -1.78 -15.55 -3.30
CA TYR A 49 -3.18 -15.56 -3.72
C TYR A 49 -3.54 -14.40 -4.65
N ILE A 50 -3.00 -13.19 -4.46
CA ILE A 50 -3.26 -12.06 -5.36
C ILE A 50 -2.61 -12.31 -6.73
N LEU A 51 -1.34 -12.71 -6.76
CA LEU A 51 -0.62 -13.00 -8.01
C LEU A 51 -1.18 -14.22 -8.75
N ALA A 52 -1.85 -15.15 -8.04
CA ALA A 52 -2.55 -16.28 -8.64
C ALA A 52 -3.95 -15.91 -9.15
N SER A 53 -4.58 -14.87 -8.60
CA SER A 53 -5.97 -14.49 -8.90
C SER A 53 -6.09 -13.39 -9.96
N TYR A 54 -5.08 -12.54 -10.09
CA TYR A 54 -5.07 -11.38 -10.99
C TYR A 54 -3.94 -11.46 -12.01
N THR A 55 -4.21 -11.02 -13.24
CA THR A 55 -3.16 -10.84 -14.24
C THR A 55 -2.31 -9.60 -13.92
N PRO A 56 -1.07 -9.51 -14.46
CA PRO A 56 -0.26 -8.31 -14.33
C PRO A 56 -0.99 -7.04 -14.80
N GLN A 57 -1.75 -7.12 -15.89
CA GLN A 57 -2.52 -5.99 -16.44
C GLN A 57 -3.67 -5.56 -15.52
N GLU A 58 -4.33 -6.51 -14.86
CA GLU A 58 -5.37 -6.20 -13.86
C GLU A 58 -4.76 -5.49 -12.64
N ILE A 59 -3.60 -5.94 -12.18
CA ILE A 59 -2.86 -5.33 -11.06
C ILE A 59 -2.41 -3.92 -11.43
N GLU A 60 -1.88 -3.71 -12.63
CA GLU A 60 -1.50 -2.39 -13.13
C GLU A 60 -2.70 -1.45 -13.22
N THR A 61 -3.84 -1.95 -13.72
CA THR A 61 -5.10 -1.20 -13.74
C THR A 61 -5.54 -0.82 -12.32
N ALA A 62 -5.46 -1.76 -11.38
CA ALA A 62 -5.83 -1.55 -9.99
C ALA A 62 -4.89 -0.56 -9.27
N ALA A 63 -3.60 -0.58 -9.60
CA ALA A 63 -2.63 0.39 -9.09
C ALA A 63 -3.03 1.83 -9.43
N GLY A 64 -3.65 2.05 -10.60
CA GLY A 64 -4.22 3.35 -10.98
C GLY A 64 -5.40 3.84 -10.13
N PHE A 65 -5.96 3.01 -9.23
CA PHE A 65 -7.00 3.42 -8.30
C PHE A 65 -6.46 4.08 -7.03
N MET A 66 -5.15 3.93 -6.75
CA MET A 66 -4.51 4.60 -5.61
C MET A 66 -4.61 6.11 -5.74
N CYS A 67 -4.87 6.79 -4.62
CA CYS A 67 -5.00 8.24 -4.59
C CYS A 67 -4.09 8.80 -3.48
N PRO A 68 -2.81 9.08 -3.77
CA PRO A 68 -1.82 9.54 -2.78
C PRO A 68 -2.26 10.80 -2.01
N GLU A 69 -3.09 11.64 -2.62
CA GLU A 69 -3.68 12.82 -1.99
C GLU A 69 -4.52 12.47 -0.74
N ARG A 70 -5.07 11.25 -0.66
CA ARG A 70 -5.83 10.78 0.51
C ARG A 70 -4.94 10.58 1.74
N ASP A 71 -3.63 10.44 1.58
CA ASP A 71 -2.71 10.36 2.72
C ASP A 71 -2.70 11.66 3.53
N LYS A 72 -3.07 12.80 2.91
CA LYS A 72 -3.18 14.11 3.57
C LYS A 72 -4.38 14.21 4.51
N LEU A 73 -5.30 13.22 4.48
CA LEU A 73 -6.47 13.15 5.36
C LEU A 73 -6.12 12.58 6.74
N PHE A 74 -4.95 11.95 6.90
CA PHE A 74 -4.52 11.42 8.19
C PHE A 74 -4.02 12.53 9.11
N ASN A 75 -4.37 12.43 10.39
CA ASN A 75 -3.67 13.10 11.46
C ASN A 75 -2.44 12.26 11.90
N TYR A 76 -1.57 12.84 12.72
CA TYR A 76 -0.30 12.21 13.09
C TYR A 76 -0.51 10.85 13.75
N SER A 77 -1.40 10.77 14.75
CA SER A 77 -1.66 9.55 15.51
C SER A 77 -2.23 8.42 14.64
N GLY A 78 -3.10 8.75 13.68
CA GLY A 78 -3.65 7.77 12.74
C GLY A 78 -2.59 7.21 11.80
N LEU A 79 -1.77 8.08 11.20
CA LEU A 79 -0.69 7.64 10.32
C LEU A 79 0.39 6.86 11.08
N ASP A 80 0.76 7.31 12.28
CA ASP A 80 1.74 6.63 13.14
C ASP A 80 1.27 5.23 13.54
N LEU A 81 -0.02 5.07 13.85
CA LEU A 81 -0.62 3.76 14.15
C LEU A 81 -0.50 2.81 12.94
N LEU A 82 -0.90 3.28 11.75
CA LEU A 82 -0.81 2.48 10.52
C LEU A 82 0.64 2.08 10.25
N ALA A 83 1.55 3.06 10.24
CA ALA A 83 2.96 2.85 9.99
C ALA A 83 3.61 1.91 11.01
N LYS A 84 3.15 1.92 12.28
CA LYS A 84 3.70 1.07 13.33
C LYS A 84 3.15 -0.34 13.33
N ARG A 85 1.84 -0.52 13.11
CA ARG A 85 1.16 -1.79 13.41
C ARG A 85 0.50 -2.47 12.22
N TYR A 86 0.23 -1.77 11.13
CA TYR A 86 -0.59 -2.28 10.03
C TYR A 86 0.20 -2.48 8.73
N LEU A 87 1.13 -1.58 8.41
CA LEU A 87 1.94 -1.73 7.21
C LEU A 87 2.81 -2.99 7.29
N ILE A 88 2.90 -3.73 6.19
CA ILE A 88 3.81 -4.86 6.03
C ILE A 88 5.24 -4.40 6.33
N ARG A 89 5.97 -5.23 7.08
CA ARG A 89 7.36 -5.00 7.45
C ARG A 89 8.27 -6.05 6.86
N THR A 90 9.48 -5.65 6.52
CA THR A 90 10.60 -6.56 6.27
C THR A 90 10.98 -7.32 7.55
N ARG A 91 11.82 -8.34 7.41
CA ARG A 91 12.39 -9.09 8.54
C ARG A 91 13.24 -8.23 9.48
N SER A 92 13.74 -7.09 9.00
CA SER A 92 14.44 -6.08 9.81
C SER A 92 13.49 -5.08 10.49
N HIS A 93 12.19 -5.39 10.53
CA HIS A 93 11.13 -4.54 11.09
C HIS A 93 10.97 -3.18 10.41
N GLU A 94 11.25 -3.06 9.12
CA GLU A 94 11.07 -1.81 8.38
C GLU A 94 9.83 -1.85 7.49
N PRO A 95 8.99 -0.79 7.47
CA PRO A 95 7.83 -0.76 6.60
C PRO A 95 8.28 -0.80 5.13
N ILE A 96 7.60 -1.60 4.31
CA ILE A 96 7.96 -1.83 2.89
C ILE A 96 6.81 -1.52 1.91
N GLU A 97 5.67 -1.10 2.45
CA GLU A 97 4.50 -0.62 1.72
C GLU A 97 4.02 0.73 2.29
N SER A 98 3.27 1.46 1.48
CA SER A 98 2.54 2.68 1.83
C SER A 98 1.11 2.38 2.27
N VAL A 99 0.44 3.39 2.84
CA VAL A 99 -0.97 3.27 3.24
C VAL A 99 -1.91 3.04 2.05
N GLN A 100 -1.64 3.66 0.90
CA GLN A 100 -2.42 3.42 -0.32
C GLN A 100 -2.24 2.00 -0.86
N GLU A 101 -1.01 1.48 -0.86
CA GLU A 101 -0.70 0.10 -1.25
C GLU A 101 -1.38 -0.90 -0.31
N MET A 102 -1.37 -0.63 1.00
CA MET A 102 -2.07 -1.45 2.01
C MET A 102 -3.56 -1.53 1.70
N TYR A 103 -4.25 -0.38 1.49
CA TYR A 103 -5.67 -0.38 1.17
C TYR A 103 -5.97 -1.08 -0.15
N LEU A 104 -5.16 -0.86 -1.19
CA LEU A 104 -5.33 -1.53 -2.47
C LEU A 104 -5.14 -3.05 -2.36
N GLY A 105 -4.13 -3.50 -1.61
CA GLY A 105 -3.89 -4.92 -1.33
C GLY A 105 -5.07 -5.57 -0.61
N ILE A 106 -5.66 -4.90 0.37
CA ILE A 106 -6.89 -5.34 1.05
C ILE A 106 -8.06 -5.43 0.06
N ALA A 107 -8.27 -4.40 -0.76
CA ALA A 107 -9.35 -4.38 -1.75
C ALA A 107 -9.20 -5.50 -2.80
N LEU A 108 -7.99 -5.74 -3.28
CA LEU A 108 -7.67 -6.87 -4.17
C LEU A 108 -7.98 -8.20 -3.49
N HIS A 109 -7.55 -8.39 -2.24
CA HIS A 109 -7.82 -9.62 -1.51
C HIS A 109 -9.33 -9.87 -1.34
N LEU A 110 -10.08 -8.86 -0.91
CA LEU A 110 -11.52 -8.98 -0.66
C LEU A 110 -12.34 -9.19 -1.94
N ALA A 111 -11.89 -8.66 -3.08
CA ALA A 111 -12.60 -8.77 -4.35
C ALA A 111 -12.26 -10.06 -5.14
N MET A 112 -11.28 -10.87 -4.71
CA MET A 112 -10.93 -12.14 -5.39
C MET A 112 -12.12 -13.06 -5.73
N PRO A 113 -13.13 -13.27 -4.85
CA PRO A 113 -14.26 -14.16 -5.14
C PRO A 113 -15.27 -13.59 -6.16
N GLU A 114 -15.16 -12.31 -6.54
CA GLU A 114 -16.11 -11.66 -7.44
C GLU A 114 -15.97 -12.16 -8.88
N LYS A 115 -17.03 -12.77 -9.41
CA LYS A 115 -17.04 -13.39 -10.76
C LYS A 115 -17.25 -12.40 -11.90
N GLN A 116 -17.84 -11.24 -11.61
CA GLN A 116 -18.16 -10.20 -12.59
C GLN A 116 -17.73 -8.85 -12.03
N ASN A 117 -17.22 -7.96 -12.89
CA ASN A 117 -16.83 -6.60 -12.52
C ASN A 117 -15.85 -6.52 -11.34
N ARG A 118 -14.97 -7.53 -11.19
CA ARG A 118 -14.04 -7.66 -10.07
C ARG A 118 -13.21 -6.40 -9.81
N LEU A 119 -12.65 -5.78 -10.84
CA LEU A 119 -11.89 -4.53 -10.69
C LEU A 119 -12.76 -3.32 -10.29
N GLN A 120 -14.05 -3.32 -10.63
CA GLN A 120 -14.96 -2.29 -10.14
C GLN A 120 -15.21 -2.43 -8.63
N TRP A 121 -15.27 -3.67 -8.13
CA TRP A 121 -15.31 -3.93 -6.69
C TRP A 121 -14.03 -3.47 -6.01
N VAL A 122 -12.85 -3.79 -6.57
CA VAL A 122 -11.56 -3.30 -6.05
C VAL A 122 -11.54 -1.78 -5.94
N LYS A 123 -12.04 -1.05 -6.94
CA LYS A 123 -12.12 0.42 -6.92
C LYS A 123 -13.12 0.97 -5.90
N LYS A 124 -14.18 0.22 -5.61
CA LYS A 124 -15.30 0.65 -4.75
C LYS A 124 -14.98 0.49 -3.26
N PHE A 125 -14.23 -0.55 -2.90
CA PHE A 125 -13.68 -0.73 -1.55
C PHE A 125 -12.69 0.37 -1.21
#